data_AF-A0A2G9IDB4-F1
#
_entry.id   AF-A0A2G9IDB4-F1
#
_cell.length_a   1.000
_cell.length_b   1.000
_cell.length_c   1.000
_cell.angle_alpha   90.00
_cell.angle_beta   90.00
_cell.angle_gamma   90.00
#
_symmetry.space_group_name_H-M   'P 1'
#
loop_
_entity.id
_entity.type
_entity.pdbx_description
1 polymer ?
#
loop_
_entity_poly.entity_id
_entity_poly.type
_entity_poly.pdbx_seq_one_letter_code
_entity_poly.pdbx_strand_id
1 'polypeptide(L)'
;MNEYLKIMPEYGCSPLWVSDNNGTFKNLDIRKVGSSLVNRIDIWNQLYQSTLNQEYPPESGFVNTIEMYNFEKEGIRIWKDLLNRYFNIAKIAYWSIVFNRLFFNVNELNVELDN
;
A
#
# COMPACT_ATOMS: atom_id res chain seq x y z
N MET A 1 20.84 -6.22 -7.94
CA MET A 1 19.53 -6.11 -8.62
C MET A 1 18.67 -5.23 -7.74
N ASN A 2 18.24 -4.07 -8.21
CA ASN A 2 17.36 -3.22 -7.41
C ASN A 2 15.94 -3.74 -7.61
N GLU A 3 15.35 -4.32 -6.58
CA GLU A 3 13.95 -4.76 -6.65
C GLU A 3 13.05 -3.53 -6.57
N TYR A 4 11.93 -3.56 -7.29
CA TYR A 4 10.91 -2.53 -7.17
C TYR A 4 9.72 -3.12 -6.41
N LEU A 5 9.40 -2.54 -5.27
CA LEU A 5 8.26 -2.90 -4.43
C LEU A 5 7.19 -1.82 -4.57
N LYS A 6 5.94 -2.23 -4.71
CA LYS A 6 4.77 -1.35 -4.62
C LYS A 6 3.86 -1.89 -3.53
N ILE A 7 3.46 -1.02 -2.61
CA ILE A 7 2.36 -1.26 -1.69
C ILE A 7 1.11 -0.57 -2.23
N MET A 8 0.07 -1.35 -2.48
CA MET A 8 -1.18 -0.89 -3.08
C MET A 8 -2.33 -1.77 -2.60
N PRO A 9 -3.40 -1.20 -2.06
CA PRO A 9 -4.58 -1.99 -1.74
C PRO A 9 -5.32 -2.33 -3.03
N GLU A 10 -5.76 -3.58 -3.16
CA GLU A 10 -6.48 -4.06 -4.33
C GLU A 10 -7.40 -5.21 -3.93
N TYR A 11 -8.67 -5.14 -4.35
CA TYR A 11 -9.65 -6.17 -3.99
C TYR A 11 -9.23 -7.55 -4.51
N GLY A 12 -9.26 -8.55 -3.63
CA GLY A 12 -8.90 -9.93 -3.96
C GLY A 12 -7.41 -10.20 -4.19
N CYS A 13 -6.53 -9.20 -3.99
CA CYS A 13 -5.10 -9.30 -4.27
C CYS A 13 -4.23 -9.08 -3.03
N SER A 14 -2.95 -9.46 -3.11
CA SER A 14 -1.96 -9.10 -2.09
C SER A 14 -1.72 -7.58 -2.12
N PRO A 15 -1.56 -6.92 -0.97
CA PRO A 15 -1.23 -5.50 -0.94
C PRO A 15 0.22 -5.21 -1.38
N LEU A 16 1.07 -6.23 -1.53
CA LEU A 16 2.48 -6.08 -1.90
C LEU A 16 2.77 -6.69 -3.27
N TRP A 17 3.41 -5.88 -4.11
CA TRP A 17 3.75 -6.21 -5.49
C TRP A 17 5.23 -5.99 -5.71
N VAL A 18 5.94 -6.98 -6.25
CA VAL A 18 7.37 -6.90 -6.56
C VAL A 18 7.61 -7.02 -8.06
N SER A 19 8.56 -6.25 -8.59
CA SER A 19 9.03 -6.35 -9.97
C SER A 19 10.56 -6.42 -10.03
N ASP A 20 11.05 -7.31 -10.87
CA ASP A 20 12.47 -7.53 -11.15
C ASP A 20 12.95 -6.64 -12.32
N ASN A 21 12.68 -5.33 -12.28
CA ASN A 21 13.01 -4.32 -13.31
C ASN A 21 12.56 -4.61 -14.75
N ASN A 22 12.03 -5.79 -15.06
CA ASN A 22 11.52 -6.18 -16.37
C ASN A 22 10.06 -5.73 -16.59
N GLY A 23 9.56 -4.80 -15.77
CA GLY A 23 8.23 -4.22 -15.85
C GLY A 23 7.08 -5.14 -15.43
N THR A 24 7.34 -6.43 -15.20
CA THR A 24 6.32 -7.38 -14.74
C THR A 24 6.24 -7.35 -13.23
N PHE A 25 5.05 -7.06 -12.69
CA PHE A 25 4.77 -7.14 -11.26
C PHE A 25 4.21 -8.51 -10.89
N LYS A 26 4.66 -9.05 -9.76
CA LYS A 26 4.18 -10.30 -9.17
C LYS A 26 3.75 -10.04 -7.74
N ASN A 27 2.76 -10.78 -7.28
CA ASN A 27 2.38 -10.76 -5.87
C ASN A 27 3.57 -11.20 -5.01
N LEU A 28 3.93 -10.37 -4.02
CA LEU A 28 4.89 -10.73 -3.00
C LEU A 28 4.13 -11.32 -1.82
N ASP A 29 4.57 -12.48 -1.36
CA ASP A 29 4.10 -13.07 -0.12
C ASP A 29 4.52 -12.18 1.06
N ILE A 30 3.53 -11.58 1.72
CA ILE A 30 3.74 -10.66 2.85
C ILE A 30 4.59 -11.29 3.95
N ARG A 31 4.55 -12.62 4.13
CA ARG A 31 5.30 -13.37 5.16
C ARG A 31 6.82 -13.25 5.01
N LYS A 32 7.30 -12.79 3.85
CA LYS A 32 8.72 -12.49 3.61
C LYS A 32 9.16 -11.17 4.23
N VAL A 33 8.21 -10.31 4.59
CA VAL A 33 8.42 -9.10 5.38
C VAL A 33 8.39 -9.53 6.85
N GLY A 34 9.24 -9.01 7.74
CA GLY A 34 9.32 -9.52 9.12
C GLY A 34 7.97 -9.48 9.88
N SER A 35 7.85 -10.34 10.90
CA SER A 35 6.57 -10.70 11.57
C SER A 35 5.72 -9.52 12.07
N SER A 36 6.31 -8.47 12.64
CA SER A 36 5.55 -7.31 13.12
C SER A 36 4.91 -6.49 11.99
N LEU A 37 5.57 -6.42 10.83
CA LEU A 37 5.10 -5.66 9.68
C LEU A 37 4.06 -6.46 8.88
N VAL A 38 4.17 -7.79 8.87
CA VAL A 38 3.16 -8.71 8.30
C VAL A 38 1.79 -8.46 8.91
N ASN A 39 1.69 -8.48 10.24
CA ASN A 39 0.41 -8.33 10.91
C ASN A 39 -0.26 -6.98 10.60
N ARG A 40 0.53 -5.90 10.54
CA ARG A 40 0.00 -4.56 10.19
C ARG A 40 -0.45 -4.50 8.74
N ILE A 41 0.31 -5.07 7.81
CA ILE A 41 -0.05 -5.14 6.39
C ILE A 41 -1.31 -5.99 6.20
N ASP A 42 -1.44 -7.10 6.91
CA ASP A 42 -2.59 -7.99 6.83
C ASP A 42 -3.86 -7.33 7.36
N ILE A 43 -3.79 -6.69 8.54
CA ILE A 43 -4.92 -5.91 9.10
C ILE A 43 -5.32 -4.77 8.16
N TRP A 44 -4.35 -4.02 7.66
CA TRP A 44 -4.59 -2.94 6.71
C TRP A 44 -5.26 -3.46 5.43
N ASN A 45 -4.77 -4.57 4.86
CA ASN A 45 -5.38 -5.17 3.69
C ASN A 45 -6.81 -5.65 3.97
N GLN A 46 -7.02 -6.38 5.07
CA GLN A 46 -8.35 -6.88 5.46
C GLN A 46 -9.35 -5.73 5.63
N LEU A 47 -8.93 -4.61 6.21
CA LEU A 47 -9.76 -3.41 6.29
C LEU A 47 -10.18 -2.94 4.90
N TYR A 48 -9.26 -2.84 3.94
CA TYR A 48 -9.64 -2.50 2.56
C TYR A 48 -10.59 -3.53 1.95
N GLN A 49 -10.29 -4.82 2.06
CA GLN A 49 -11.15 -5.88 1.53
C GLN A 49 -12.58 -5.82 2.11
N SER A 50 -12.72 -5.44 3.38
CA SER A 50 -14.03 -5.30 4.04
C SER A 50 -14.90 -4.18 3.47
N THR A 51 -14.30 -3.25 2.72
CA THR A 51 -15.02 -2.16 2.03
C THR A 51 -15.60 -2.58 0.68
N LEU A 52 -15.33 -3.82 0.22
CA LEU A 52 -15.87 -4.38 -1.00
C LEU A 52 -17.37 -4.62 -0.88
N ASN A 53 -18.16 -3.90 -1.69
CA ASN A 53 -19.57 -4.19 -1.86
C ASN A 53 -19.72 -5.43 -2.75
N GLN A 54 -20.11 -6.56 -2.14
CA GLN A 54 -20.27 -7.85 -2.84
C GLN A 54 -21.47 -7.86 -3.80
N GLU A 55 -22.49 -7.05 -3.53
CA GLU A 55 -23.70 -6.98 -4.37
C GLU A 55 -23.47 -6.07 -5.58
N TYR A 56 -22.78 -4.95 -5.38
CA TYR A 56 -22.47 -3.99 -6.41
C TYR A 56 -21.06 -3.39 -6.25
N PRO A 57 -20.03 -4.05 -6.82
CA PRO A 57 -18.63 -3.64 -6.67
C PRO A 57 -18.28 -2.18 -6.99
N PRO A 58 -18.94 -1.49 -7.95
CA PRO A 58 -18.67 -0.08 -8.21
C PRO A 58 -18.97 0.86 -7.04
N GLU A 59 -19.80 0.45 -6.08
CA GLU A 59 -20.11 1.21 -4.85
C GLU A 59 -19.22 0.79 -3.66
N SER A 60 -18.14 0.06 -3.92
CA SER A 60 -17.16 -0.27 -2.87
C SER A 60 -16.40 0.96 -2.40
N GLY A 61 -15.96 0.94 -1.15
CA GLY A 61 -15.16 2.01 -0.56
C GLY A 61 -15.52 2.26 0.89
N PHE A 62 -14.77 3.18 1.51
CA PHE A 62 -15.00 3.55 2.90
C PHE A 62 -16.33 4.27 3.07
N VAL A 63 -17.04 3.97 4.16
CA VAL A 63 -18.36 4.55 4.46
C VAL A 63 -18.30 6.06 4.71
N ASN A 64 -17.13 6.58 5.09
CA ASN A 64 -16.90 8.00 5.29
C ASN A 64 -15.43 8.37 5.10
N THR A 65 -15.17 9.67 4.99
CA THR A 65 -13.82 10.21 4.78
C THR A 65 -12.89 9.98 5.95
N ILE A 66 -13.40 9.95 7.20
CA ILE A 66 -12.58 9.73 8.40
C ILE A 66 -11.93 8.35 8.36
N GLU A 67 -12.70 7.31 8.02
CA GLU A 67 -12.19 5.95 7.87
C GLU A 67 -11.19 5.83 6.74
N MET A 68 -11.49 6.44 5.57
CA MET A 68 -10.56 6.50 4.45
C MET A 68 -9.22 7.15 4.84
N TYR A 69 -9.26 8.28 5.55
CA TYR A 69 -8.04 8.97 6.01
C TYR A 69 -7.29 8.18 7.08
N ASN A 70 -7.98 7.47 7.97
CA ASN A 70 -7.33 6.60 8.95
C ASN A 70 -6.64 5.41 8.27
N PHE A 71 -7.28 4.83 7.27
CA PHE A 71 -6.70 3.80 6.42
C PHE A 71 -5.46 4.30 5.67
N GLU A 72 -5.55 5.48 5.05
CA GLU A 72 -4.44 6.11 4.32
C GLU A 72 -3.25 6.39 5.25
N LYS A 73 -3.50 6.94 6.44
CA LYS A 73 -2.46 7.19 7.45
C LYS A 73 -1.72 5.92 7.83
N GLU A 74 -2.43 4.80 7.99
CA GLU A 74 -1.78 3.53 8.31
C GLU A 74 -0.98 2.98 7.13
N GLY A 75 -1.49 3.09 5.91
CA GLY A 75 -0.76 2.73 4.69
C GLY A 75 0.55 3.50 4.54
N ILE A 76 0.53 4.81 4.80
CA ILE A 76 1.72 5.67 4.80
C ILE A 76 2.72 5.24 5.88
N ARG A 77 2.25 4.88 7.08
CA ARG A 77 3.14 4.38 8.15
C ARG A 77 3.81 3.06 7.74
N ILE A 78 3.05 2.12 7.20
CA ILE A 78 3.58 0.86 6.67
C ILE A 78 4.62 1.13 5.58
N TRP A 79 4.34 2.06 4.66
CA TRP A 79 5.29 2.44 3.61
C TRP A 79 6.60 2.99 4.17
N LYS A 80 6.53 3.90 5.17
CA LYS A 80 7.70 4.43 5.87
C LYS A 80 8.52 3.33 6.54
N ASP A 81 7.86 2.36 7.18
CA ASP A 81 8.54 1.23 7.82
C ASP A 81 9.22 0.29 6.80
N LEU A 82 8.57 0.04 5.66
CA LEU A 82 9.16 -0.70 4.55
C LEU A 82 10.40 0.02 4.00
N LEU A 83 10.32 1.34 3.79
CA LEU A 83 11.45 2.15 3.34
C LEU A 83 12.61 2.05 4.34
N ASN A 84 12.38 2.28 5.63
CA ASN A 84 13.41 2.19 6.65
C ASN A 84 14.11 0.83 6.68
N ARG A 85 13.39 -0.26 6.36
CA ARG A 85 13.93 -1.62 6.41
C ARG A 85 14.66 -2.05 5.14
N TYR A 86 14.24 -1.55 3.98
CA TYR A 86 14.72 -2.05 2.68
C TYR A 86 15.24 -0.97 1.72
N PHE A 87 15.43 0.28 2.18
CA PHE A 87 15.86 1.41 1.33
C PHE A 87 17.12 1.15 0.51
N ASN A 88 18.02 0.30 1.00
CA ASN A 88 19.31 0.00 0.37
C ASN A 88 19.23 -1.11 -0.69
N ILE A 89 18.12 -1.84 -0.78
CA ILE A 89 17.97 -2.98 -1.69
C ILE A 89 16.75 -2.89 -2.61
N ALA A 90 15.76 -2.06 -2.27
CA ALA A 90 14.55 -1.89 -3.05
C ALA A 90 14.10 -0.43 -3.15
N LYS A 91 13.57 -0.06 -4.32
CA LYS A 91 12.75 1.14 -4.46
C LYS A 91 11.33 0.78 -4.06
N ILE A 92 10.70 1.55 -3.19
CA ILE A 92 9.38 1.24 -2.65
C ILE A 92 8.42 2.39 -2.92
N ALA A 93 7.37 2.12 -3.68
CA ALA A 93 6.30 3.08 -3.96
C ALA A 93 5.01 2.73 -3.21
N TYR A 94 4.18 3.74 -3.00
CA TYR A 94 2.89 3.63 -2.34
C TYR A 94 1.78 4.18 -3.21
N TRP A 95 0.69 3.41 -3.36
CA TRP A 95 -0.54 3.88 -3.98
C TRP A 95 -1.41 4.57 -2.94
N SER A 96 -1.60 5.87 -3.08
CA SER A 96 -2.55 6.62 -2.26
C SER A 96 -3.95 6.48 -2.84
N ILE A 97 -4.90 6.01 -2.03
CA ILE A 97 -6.31 6.01 -2.43
C ILE A 97 -6.93 7.40 -2.34
N VAL A 98 -6.38 8.27 -1.50
CA VAL A 98 -6.84 9.65 -1.30
C VAL A 98 -6.49 10.52 -2.50
N PHE A 99 -5.24 10.43 -2.98
CA PHE A 99 -4.77 11.18 -4.14
C PHE A 99 -4.94 10.43 -5.46
N ASN A 100 -5.37 9.17 -5.40
CA ASN A 100 -5.56 8.28 -6.55
C ASN A 100 -4.32 8.19 -7.47
N ARG A 101 -3.12 8.11 -6.87
CA ARG A 101 -1.85 8.05 -7.61
C ARG A 101 -0.74 7.33 -6.84
N LEU A 102 0.30 6.95 -7.58
CA LEU A 102 1.55 6.42 -7.01
C LEU A 102 2.46 7.54 -6.51
N PHE A 103 3.03 7.32 -5.34
CA PHE A 103 4.13 8.10 -4.78
C PHE A 103 5.39 7.25 -4.72
N PHE A 104 6.49 7.80 -5.22
CA PHE A 104 7.80 7.13 -5.23
C PHE A 104 8.72 7.64 -4.12
N ASN A 105 8.37 8.76 -3.50
CA ASN A 105 9.12 9.40 -2.45
C ASN A 105 8.16 10.02 -1.41
N VAL A 106 8.45 9.81 -0.13
CA VAL A 106 7.68 10.37 0.99
C VAL A 106 7.62 11.90 0.93
N ASN A 107 8.67 12.57 0.42
CA ASN A 107 8.66 14.03 0.28
C ASN A 107 7.60 14.54 -0.70
N GLU A 108 7.36 13.79 -1.78
CA GLU A 108 6.31 14.12 -2.76
C GLU A 108 4.93 14.06 -2.10
N LEU A 109 4.70 13.03 -1.29
CA LEU A 109 3.46 12.89 -0.53
C LEU A 109 3.29 14.00 0.52
N ASN A 110 4.36 14.38 1.24
CA ASN A 110 4.28 15.44 2.25
C ASN A 110 3.88 16.78 1.62
N VAL A 111 4.40 17.11 0.44
CA VAL A 111 4.01 18.33 -0.29
C VAL A 111 2.50 18.34 -0.60
N GLU A 112 1.93 17.21 -1.00
CA GLU A 112 0.48 17.11 -1.26
C GLU A 112 -0.37 17.17 0.01
N LEU A 113 0.16 16.72 1.15
CA LEU A 113 -0.53 16.81 2.45
C LEU A 113 -0.54 18.24 3.01
N ASP A 114 0.43 19.07 2.61
CA ASP A 114 0.57 20.46 3.04
C ASP A 114 -0.20 21.46 2.15
N ASN A 115 -0.74 21.01 1.00
CA ASN A 115 -1.55 21.78 0.05
C ASN A 115 -3.05 21.70 0.36
#